data_AF-A0A925IHK1-F1
#
_entry.id   AF-A0A925IHK1-F1
#
_cell.length_a   1.000
_cell.length_b   1.000
_cell.length_c   1.000
_cell.angle_alpha   90.00
_cell.angle_beta   90.00
_cell.angle_gamma   90.00
#
_symmetry.space_group_name_H-M   'P 1'
#
loop_
_entity.id
_entity.type
_entity.pdbx_description
1 polymer ?
#
loop_
_entity_poly.entity_id
_entity_poly.type
_entity_poly.pdbx_seq_one_letter_code
_entity_poly.pdbx_strand_id
1 'polypeptide(L)'
;MIAFLTILYVICAVLLAIYAGSEMILLLTYWRYRDKPNPIPAVKEWPSVVVQLPIYNERHVVERLLNAVAALDYPRDRLLVQLLDDSNDETVEIAAVRIAVLAQTGLNIQHIRRENREGYKAGALAYGLTLTDSELVMVLDADFVPAPDFLRRTVPFLAVDPGLGMIQTRWGHLNPFSNLLTLGQTLALDGHFVVEQTARSRAGWLMSFNGSGGVWRAQCIRDA
;
A
#
# COMPACT_ATOMS: atom_id res chain seq x y z
N MET A 1 35.04 -3.59 36.50
CA MET A 1 35.00 -4.13 35.11
C MET A 1 34.08 -5.35 35.01
N ILE A 2 34.33 -6.45 35.72
CA ILE A 2 33.50 -7.68 35.65
C ILE A 2 32.02 -7.42 35.99
N ALA A 3 31.72 -6.77 37.13
CA ALA A 3 30.34 -6.47 37.53
C ALA A 3 29.57 -5.63 36.50
N PHE A 4 30.25 -4.65 35.88
CA PHE A 4 29.66 -3.84 34.81
C PHE A 4 29.32 -4.68 33.58
N LEU A 5 30.25 -5.54 33.12
CA LEU A 5 30.02 -6.44 31.99
C LEU A 5 28.90 -7.45 32.28
N THR A 6 28.80 -7.96 33.51
CA THR A 6 27.70 -8.85 33.94
C THR A 6 26.35 -8.13 33.90
N ILE A 7 26.27 -6.90 34.41
CA ILE A 7 25.03 -6.11 34.36
C ILE A 7 24.62 -5.85 32.91
N LEU A 8 25.55 -5.42 32.06
CA LEU A 8 25.29 -5.19 30.64
C LEU A 8 24.79 -6.47 29.94
N TYR A 9 25.43 -7.60 30.20
CA TYR A 9 25.01 -8.89 29.65
C TYR A 9 23.59 -9.26 30.09
N VAL A 10 23.26 -9.11 31.37
CA VAL A 10 21.91 -9.42 31.89
C VAL A 10 20.87 -8.52 31.25
N ILE A 11 21.15 -7.22 31.08
CA ILE A 11 20.25 -6.28 30.37
C ILE A 11 20.03 -6.75 28.94
N CYS A 12 21.09 -7.06 28.19
CA CYS A 12 20.97 -7.57 26.82
C CYS A 12 20.15 -8.87 26.76
N ALA A 13 20.39 -9.82 27.67
CA ALA A 13 19.67 -11.08 27.73
C ALA A 13 18.17 -10.88 28.03
N VAL A 14 17.84 -9.98 28.96
CA VAL A 14 16.44 -9.63 29.28
C VAL A 14 15.75 -8.96 28.10
N LEU A 15 16.41 -8.02 27.42
CA LEU A 15 15.86 -7.37 26.22
C LEU A 15 15.60 -8.37 25.10
N LEU A 16 16.54 -9.30 24.86
CA LEU A 16 16.36 -10.38 23.88
C LEU A 16 15.23 -11.34 24.27
N ALA A 17 15.07 -11.64 25.55
CA ALA A 17 13.98 -12.49 26.03
C ALA A 17 12.61 -11.82 25.86
N ILE A 18 12.51 -10.51 26.12
CA ILE A 18 11.29 -9.73 25.88
C ILE A 18 10.96 -9.72 24.39
N TYR A 19 11.95 -9.47 23.52
CA TYR A 19 11.78 -9.49 22.07
C TYR A 19 11.35 -10.87 21.56
N ALA A 20 12.00 -11.95 21.99
CA ALA A 20 11.61 -13.31 21.60
C ALA A 20 10.20 -13.66 22.11
N GLY A 21 9.84 -13.19 23.30
CA GLY A 21 8.50 -13.31 23.86
C GLY A 21 7.44 -12.60 23.01
N SER A 22 7.70 -11.38 22.54
CA SER A 22 6.78 -10.65 21.66
C SER A 22 6.59 -11.35 20.31
N GLU A 23 7.67 -11.88 19.73
CA GLU A 23 7.60 -12.65 18.47
C GLU A 23 6.81 -13.95 18.65
N MET A 24 6.99 -14.64 19.78
CA MET A 24 6.21 -15.84 20.11
C MET A 24 4.71 -15.52 20.24
N ILE A 25 4.36 -14.43 20.93
CA ILE A 25 2.97 -13.98 21.07
C ILE A 25 2.37 -13.67 19.69
N LEU A 26 3.14 -12.99 18.82
CA LEU A 26 2.71 -12.68 17.46
C LEU A 26 2.46 -13.95 16.65
N LEU A 27 3.38 -14.91 16.69
CA LEU A 27 3.26 -16.19 15.98
C LEU A 27 2.06 -17.01 16.46
N LEU A 28 1.86 -17.12 17.78
CA LEU A 28 0.70 -17.82 18.35
C LEU A 28 -0.62 -17.13 17.97
N THR A 29 -0.63 -15.80 17.94
CA THR A 29 -1.78 -15.00 17.49
C THR A 29 -2.06 -15.23 16.01
N TYR A 30 -1.03 -15.23 15.17
CA TYR A 30 -1.16 -15.60 13.76
C TYR A 30 -1.74 -17.00 13.61
N TRP A 31 -1.21 -18.01 14.31
CA TRP A 31 -1.71 -19.39 14.24
C TRP A 31 -3.18 -19.49 14.66
N ARG A 32 -3.61 -18.74 15.69
CA ARG A 32 -5.01 -18.69 16.14
C ARG A 32 -5.96 -18.11 15.09
N TYR A 33 -5.47 -17.16 14.28
CA TYR A 33 -6.32 -16.39 13.38
C TYR A 33 -6.11 -16.69 11.90
N ARG A 34 -5.04 -17.38 11.46
CA ARG A 34 -4.63 -17.51 10.04
C ARG A 34 -5.74 -18.01 9.10
N ASP A 35 -6.59 -18.92 9.59
CA ASP A 35 -7.65 -19.57 8.81
C ASP A 35 -9.03 -18.89 8.99
N LYS A 36 -9.06 -17.64 9.49
CA LYS A 36 -10.29 -16.85 9.72
C LYS A 36 -10.33 -15.61 8.82
N PRO A 37 -10.68 -15.75 7.53
CA PRO A 37 -10.84 -14.61 6.65
C PRO A 37 -12.06 -13.77 7.06
N ASN A 38 -11.97 -12.45 6.89
CA ASN A 38 -13.13 -11.58 7.02
C ASN A 38 -13.95 -11.65 5.72
N PRO A 39 -15.24 -12.01 5.77
CA PRO A 39 -16.09 -11.99 4.59
C PRO A 39 -16.21 -10.57 4.07
N ILE A 40 -16.17 -10.41 2.75
CA ILE A 40 -16.33 -9.10 2.10
C ILE A 40 -17.78 -8.67 2.29
N PRO A 41 -18.06 -7.52 2.93
CA PRO A 41 -19.41 -7.08 3.15
C PRO A 41 -20.07 -6.64 1.83
N ALA A 42 -21.39 -6.73 1.77
CA ALA A 42 -22.16 -6.21 0.63
C ALA A 42 -22.24 -4.68 0.70
N VAL A 43 -22.09 -4.02 -0.44
CA VAL A 43 -22.13 -2.55 -0.56
C VAL A 43 -23.28 -2.16 -1.47
N LYS A 44 -24.10 -1.21 -1.02
CA LYS A 44 -25.18 -0.63 -1.84
C LYS A 44 -24.68 0.53 -2.70
N GLU A 45 -23.84 1.39 -2.12
CA GLU A 45 -23.29 2.58 -2.76
C GLU A 45 -21.77 2.56 -2.71
N TRP A 46 -21.14 2.66 -3.88
CA TRP A 46 -19.69 2.62 -3.99
C TRP A 46 -19.11 4.04 -3.81
N PRO A 47 -18.23 4.25 -2.83
CA PRO A 47 -17.62 5.56 -2.61
C PRO A 47 -16.69 5.94 -3.76
N SER A 48 -16.42 7.22 -3.91
CA SER A 48 -15.38 7.70 -4.83
C SER A 48 -13.98 7.28 -4.37
N VAL A 49 -13.15 6.81 -5.32
CA VAL A 49 -11.78 6.39 -5.08
C VAL A 49 -10.85 7.14 -6.04
N VAL A 50 -9.82 7.77 -5.48
CA VAL A 50 -8.64 8.19 -6.25
C VAL A 50 -7.51 7.18 -6.06
N VAL A 51 -6.91 6.74 -7.15
CA VAL A 51 -5.67 5.94 -7.15
C VAL A 51 -4.50 6.87 -7.44
N GLN A 52 -3.63 7.09 -6.46
CA GLN A 52 -2.45 7.91 -6.57
C GLN A 52 -1.20 7.06 -6.83
N LEU A 53 -0.49 7.43 -7.89
CA LEU A 53 0.68 6.74 -8.42
C LEU A 53 1.88 7.70 -8.41
N PRO A 54 2.57 7.87 -7.26
CA PRO A 54 3.81 8.64 -7.21
C PRO A 54 4.94 7.92 -7.95
N ILE A 55 5.56 8.59 -8.93
CA ILE A 55 6.65 8.04 -9.73
C ILE A 55 7.84 9.00 -9.84
N TYR A 56 9.04 8.46 -9.98
CA TYR A 56 10.26 9.22 -10.26
C TYR A 56 11.28 8.35 -11.01
N ASN A 57 11.47 8.60 -12.30
CA ASN A 57 12.41 7.90 -13.18
C ASN A 57 12.14 6.38 -13.29
N GLU A 58 10.88 6.03 -13.59
CA GLU A 58 10.33 4.67 -13.55
C GLU A 58 9.95 4.12 -14.95
N ARG A 59 10.72 4.50 -15.98
CA ARG A 59 10.47 4.16 -17.41
C ARG A 59 10.24 2.67 -17.68
N HIS A 60 10.80 1.77 -16.87
CA HIS A 60 10.70 0.32 -17.08
C HIS A 60 9.40 -0.29 -16.56
N VAL A 61 8.68 0.41 -15.67
CA VAL A 61 7.50 -0.14 -14.99
C VAL A 61 6.23 0.70 -15.18
N VAL A 62 6.36 1.98 -15.54
CA VAL A 62 5.23 2.93 -15.64
C VAL A 62 4.10 2.45 -16.56
N GLU A 63 4.41 1.86 -17.73
CA GLU A 63 3.38 1.34 -18.62
C GLU A 63 2.62 0.16 -18.00
N ARG A 64 3.35 -0.75 -17.35
CA ARG A 64 2.76 -1.92 -16.69
C ARG A 64 1.85 -1.48 -15.54
N LEU A 65 2.29 -0.51 -14.75
CA LEU A 65 1.50 0.10 -13.67
C LEU A 65 0.20 0.69 -14.21
N LEU A 66 0.28 1.56 -15.22
CA LEU A 66 -0.87 2.24 -15.81
C LEU A 66 -1.89 1.24 -16.38
N ASN A 67 -1.42 0.19 -17.06
CA ASN A 67 -2.30 -0.87 -17.57
C ASN A 67 -2.98 -1.65 -16.44
N ALA A 68 -2.25 -1.97 -15.37
CA ALA A 68 -2.80 -2.71 -14.23
C ALA A 68 -3.88 -1.89 -13.50
N VAL A 69 -3.64 -0.60 -13.30
CA VAL A 69 -4.60 0.31 -12.67
C VAL A 69 -5.82 0.55 -13.57
N ALA A 70 -5.64 0.64 -14.89
CA ALA A 70 -6.75 0.77 -15.83
C ALA A 70 -7.69 -0.45 -15.84
N ALA A 71 -7.16 -1.62 -15.47
CA ALA A 71 -7.88 -2.88 -15.38
C ALA A 71 -8.62 -3.09 -14.05
N LEU A 72 -8.52 -2.16 -13.08
CA LEU A 72 -9.30 -2.23 -11.85
C LEU A 72 -10.80 -2.27 -12.16
N ASP A 73 -11.48 -3.27 -11.61
CA ASP A 73 -12.94 -3.39 -11.63
C ASP A 73 -13.54 -2.47 -10.57
N TYR A 74 -13.91 -1.27 -11.01
CA TYR A 74 -14.61 -0.29 -10.19
C TYR A 74 -15.53 0.57 -11.07
N PRO A 75 -16.65 1.12 -10.54
CA PRO A 75 -17.48 2.05 -11.30
C PRO A 75 -16.65 3.22 -11.86
N ARG A 76 -16.69 3.41 -13.19
CA ARG A 76 -15.84 4.37 -13.90
C ARG A 76 -16.11 5.82 -13.51
N ASP A 77 -17.35 6.14 -13.16
CA ASP A 77 -17.77 7.44 -12.63
C ASP A 77 -17.28 7.71 -11.20
N ARG A 78 -16.77 6.68 -10.51
CA ARG A 78 -16.26 6.73 -9.13
C ARG A 78 -14.76 6.49 -9.02
N LEU A 79 -14.07 6.24 -10.13
CA LEU A 79 -12.64 5.96 -10.16
C LEU A 79 -11.89 7.12 -10.83
N LEU A 80 -11.02 7.78 -10.08
CA LEU A 80 -10.02 8.71 -10.58
C LEU A 80 -8.64 8.09 -10.47
N VAL A 81 -7.80 8.22 -11.49
CA VAL A 81 -6.39 7.82 -11.44
C VAL A 81 -5.52 9.06 -11.58
N GLN A 82 -4.59 9.25 -10.65
CA GLN A 82 -3.61 10.34 -10.64
C GLN A 82 -2.20 9.74 -10.77
N LEU A 83 -1.54 9.99 -11.89
CA LEU A 83 -0.10 9.77 -12.00
C LEU A 83 0.62 11.03 -11.53
N LEU A 84 1.31 10.93 -10.40
CA LEU A 84 2.02 12.03 -9.75
C LEU A 84 3.50 11.91 -10.13
N ASP A 85 3.89 12.61 -11.19
CA ASP A 85 5.15 12.40 -11.90
C ASP A 85 6.14 13.53 -11.66
N ASP A 86 7.14 13.25 -10.82
CA ASP A 86 8.27 14.15 -10.56
C ASP A 86 9.50 13.80 -11.42
N SER A 87 9.36 12.92 -12.42
CA SER A 87 10.49 12.42 -13.23
C SER A 87 11.13 13.51 -14.08
N ASN A 88 12.42 13.33 -14.38
CA ASN A 88 13.21 14.21 -15.24
C ASN A 88 13.91 13.45 -16.37
N ASP A 89 13.43 12.24 -16.67
CA ASP A 89 13.88 11.38 -17.76
C ASP A 89 12.72 11.02 -18.70
N GLU A 90 12.96 10.06 -19.60
CA GLU A 90 12.01 9.56 -20.61
C GLU A 90 10.69 9.00 -20.03
N THR A 91 10.61 8.81 -18.70
CA THR A 91 9.39 8.33 -18.04
C THR A 91 8.21 9.25 -18.32
N VAL A 92 8.46 10.57 -18.44
CA VAL A 92 7.44 11.59 -18.66
C VAL A 92 6.73 11.35 -19.99
N GLU A 93 7.49 11.20 -21.08
CA GLU A 93 6.94 11.00 -22.43
C GLU A 93 6.24 9.65 -22.55
N ILE A 94 6.83 8.58 -21.98
CA ILE A 94 6.24 7.24 -21.98
C ILE A 94 4.88 7.24 -21.24
N ALA A 95 4.85 7.88 -20.07
CA ALA A 95 3.63 8.01 -19.28
C ALA A 95 2.56 8.81 -20.01
N ALA A 96 2.91 9.97 -20.59
CA ALA A 96 1.98 10.83 -21.30
C ALA A 96 1.31 10.12 -22.48
N VAL A 97 2.11 9.41 -23.30
CA VAL A 97 1.60 8.61 -24.43
C VAL A 97 0.64 7.53 -23.95
N ARG A 98 1.00 6.78 -22.89
CA ARG A 98 0.16 5.72 -22.35
C ARG A 98 -1.14 6.25 -21.74
N ILE A 99 -1.07 7.37 -21.00
CA ILE A 99 -2.24 8.03 -20.41
C ILE A 99 -3.20 8.48 -21.51
N ALA A 100 -2.70 9.06 -22.61
CA ALA A 100 -3.55 9.48 -23.72
C ALA A 100 -4.32 8.31 -24.35
N VAL A 101 -3.69 7.14 -24.50
CA VAL A 101 -4.34 5.91 -24.97
C VAL A 101 -5.40 5.43 -23.97
N LEU A 102 -5.08 5.40 -22.67
CA LEU A 102 -6.00 4.93 -21.64
C LEU A 102 -7.20 5.86 -21.46
N ALA A 103 -7.02 7.18 -21.58
CA ALA A 103 -8.09 8.16 -21.49
C ALA A 103 -9.17 7.94 -22.57
N GLN A 104 -8.79 7.46 -23.77
CA GLN A 104 -9.74 7.13 -24.84
C GLN A 104 -10.69 5.99 -24.48
N THR A 105 -10.38 5.18 -23.46
CA THR A 105 -11.25 4.11 -22.96
C THR A 105 -12.37 4.63 -22.03
N GLY A 106 -12.38 5.94 -21.75
CA GLY A 106 -13.29 6.57 -20.77
C GLY A 106 -12.79 6.48 -19.33
N LEU A 107 -11.55 6.03 -19.09
CA LEU A 107 -10.91 6.09 -17.78
C LEU A 107 -10.61 7.56 -17.43
N ASN A 108 -11.06 8.00 -16.25
CA ASN A 108 -10.67 9.29 -15.70
C ASN A 108 -9.24 9.18 -15.14
N ILE A 109 -8.26 9.63 -15.92
CA ILE A 109 -6.84 9.57 -15.58
C ILE A 109 -6.15 10.91 -15.84
N GLN A 110 -5.31 11.33 -14.89
CA GLN A 110 -4.62 12.61 -14.89
C GLN A 110 -3.11 12.39 -14.80
N HIS A 111 -2.35 13.09 -15.64
CA HIS A 111 -0.89 13.21 -15.52
C HIS A 111 -0.57 14.52 -14.83
N ILE A 112 -0.14 14.44 -13.57
CA ILE A 112 0.13 15.60 -12.72
C ILE A 112 1.63 15.72 -12.52
N ARG A 113 2.17 16.90 -12.82
CA ARG A 113 3.58 17.23 -12.62
C ARG A 113 3.71 18.43 -11.70
N ARG A 114 4.81 18.48 -10.95
CA ARG A 114 5.16 19.59 -10.06
C ARG A 114 6.44 20.27 -10.53
N GLU A 115 6.57 21.56 -10.27
CA GLU A 115 7.78 22.32 -10.62
C GLU A 115 8.97 21.97 -9.72
N ASN A 116 8.69 21.63 -8.46
CA ASN A 116 9.69 21.21 -7.49
C ASN A 116 9.31 19.87 -6.84
N ARG A 117 10.32 19.15 -6.37
CA ARG A 117 10.18 17.83 -5.73
C ARG A 117 10.18 17.93 -4.21
N GLU A 118 9.68 19.02 -3.66
CA GLU A 118 9.61 19.22 -2.22
C GLU A 118 8.72 18.14 -1.57
N GLY A 119 9.18 17.60 -0.44
CA GLY A 119 8.52 16.50 0.26
C GLY A 119 8.58 15.14 -0.47
N TYR A 120 9.26 15.05 -1.62
CA TYR A 120 9.38 13.82 -2.41
C TYR A 120 8.03 13.12 -2.61
N LYS A 121 7.94 11.81 -2.36
CA LYS A 121 6.71 11.01 -2.45
C LYS A 121 5.57 11.57 -1.61
N ALA A 122 5.84 11.94 -0.35
CA ALA A 122 4.80 12.46 0.55
C ALA A 122 4.25 13.80 0.04
N GLY A 123 5.12 14.68 -0.44
CA GLY A 123 4.72 15.95 -1.06
C GLY A 123 3.90 15.76 -2.34
N ALA A 124 4.26 14.77 -3.18
CA ALA A 124 3.52 14.46 -4.39
C ALA A 124 2.10 13.97 -4.07
N LEU A 125 1.97 13.04 -3.13
CA LEU A 125 0.68 12.51 -2.64
C LEU A 125 -0.18 13.62 -2.04
N ALA A 126 0.41 14.46 -1.17
CA ALA A 126 -0.28 15.60 -0.57
C ALA A 126 -0.79 16.58 -1.64
N TYR A 127 0.04 16.92 -2.63
CA TYR A 127 -0.36 17.78 -3.74
C TYR A 127 -1.51 17.16 -4.54
N GLY A 128 -1.42 15.88 -4.91
CA GLY A 128 -2.49 15.16 -5.61
C GLY A 128 -3.82 15.17 -4.85
N LEU A 129 -3.76 15.09 -3.52
CA LEU A 129 -4.95 15.10 -2.67
C LEU A 129 -5.67 16.46 -2.66
N THR A 130 -4.95 17.56 -2.93
CA THR A 130 -5.57 18.90 -3.10
C THR A 130 -6.37 19.03 -4.39
N LEU A 131 -6.17 18.14 -5.35
CA LEU A 131 -6.79 18.15 -6.67
C LEU A 131 -8.02 17.24 -6.78
N THR A 132 -8.48 16.66 -5.67
CA THR A 132 -9.59 15.71 -5.65
C THR A 132 -10.36 15.72 -4.33
N ASP A 133 -11.69 15.62 -4.44
CA ASP A 133 -12.60 15.45 -3.31
C ASP A 133 -12.99 13.98 -3.07
N SER A 134 -12.26 13.04 -3.69
CA SER A 134 -12.54 11.60 -3.52
C SER A 134 -12.56 11.19 -2.05
N GLU A 135 -13.51 10.34 -1.69
CA GLU A 135 -13.71 9.87 -0.31
C GLU A 135 -12.59 8.94 0.15
N LEU A 136 -12.07 8.12 -0.76
CA LEU A 136 -11.01 7.16 -0.52
C LEU A 136 -9.80 7.42 -1.40
N VAL A 137 -8.61 7.15 -0.86
CA VAL A 137 -7.31 7.29 -1.55
C VAL A 137 -6.58 5.95 -1.53
N MET A 138 -6.35 5.38 -2.69
CA MET A 138 -5.48 4.21 -2.87
C MET A 138 -4.09 4.69 -3.28
N VAL A 139 -3.05 4.19 -2.61
CA VAL A 139 -1.65 4.54 -2.94
C VAL A 139 -0.93 3.30 -3.47
N LEU A 140 -0.28 3.45 -4.62
CA LEU A 140 0.57 2.41 -5.22
C LEU A 140 1.91 2.99 -5.68
N ASP A 141 2.99 2.29 -5.35
CA ASP A 141 4.31 2.55 -5.94
C ASP A 141 4.39 2.05 -7.38
N ALA A 142 5.38 2.55 -8.11
CA ALA A 142 5.50 2.36 -9.56
C ALA A 142 5.65 0.90 -10.02
N ASP A 143 6.16 0.04 -9.15
CA ASP A 143 6.41 -1.37 -9.41
C ASP A 143 5.21 -2.28 -9.10
N PHE A 144 4.13 -1.74 -8.51
CA PHE A 144 2.95 -2.49 -8.14
C PHE A 144 2.06 -2.85 -9.34
N VAL A 145 1.47 -4.03 -9.27
CA VAL A 145 0.52 -4.55 -10.26
C VAL A 145 -0.71 -5.06 -9.49
N PRO A 146 -1.69 -4.19 -9.16
CA PRO A 146 -2.86 -4.63 -8.42
C PRO A 146 -3.68 -5.63 -9.24
N ALA A 147 -4.32 -6.57 -8.56
CA ALA A 147 -5.32 -7.43 -9.19
C ALA A 147 -6.57 -6.62 -9.58
N PRO A 148 -7.27 -6.97 -10.68
CA PRO A 148 -8.48 -6.24 -11.10
C PRO A 148 -9.54 -6.09 -10.01
N ASP A 149 -9.68 -7.10 -9.15
CA ASP A 149 -10.66 -7.14 -8.06
C ASP A 149 -10.20 -6.42 -6.77
N PHE A 150 -9.03 -5.76 -6.77
CA PHE A 150 -8.44 -5.16 -5.57
C PHE A 150 -9.41 -4.22 -4.85
N LEU A 151 -10.02 -3.27 -5.57
CA LEU A 151 -10.95 -2.31 -4.98
C LEU A 151 -12.26 -2.99 -4.54
N ARG A 152 -12.77 -3.97 -5.29
CA ARG A 152 -13.94 -4.77 -4.90
C ARG A 152 -13.73 -5.55 -3.61
N ARG A 153 -12.48 -5.91 -3.30
CA ARG A 153 -12.14 -6.68 -2.10
C ARG A 153 -11.76 -5.82 -0.90
N THR A 154 -11.46 -4.54 -1.10
CA THR A 154 -10.98 -3.64 -0.04
C THR A 154 -12.02 -2.60 0.33
N VAL A 155 -12.50 -1.83 -0.65
CA VAL A 155 -13.43 -0.72 -0.44
C VAL A 155 -14.68 -1.07 0.37
N PRO A 156 -15.29 -2.27 0.24
CA PRO A 156 -16.46 -2.61 1.04
C PRO A 156 -16.30 -2.47 2.55
N PHE A 157 -15.12 -2.78 3.10
CA PHE A 157 -14.88 -2.64 4.53
C PHE A 157 -14.89 -1.17 4.97
N LEU A 158 -14.32 -0.26 4.16
CA LEU A 158 -14.34 1.19 4.42
C LEU A 158 -15.72 1.82 4.20
N ALA A 159 -16.53 1.24 3.29
CA ALA A 159 -17.88 1.72 3.01
C ALA A 159 -18.86 1.38 4.16
N VAL A 160 -18.70 0.22 4.79
CA VAL A 160 -19.60 -0.26 5.84
C VAL A 160 -19.19 0.21 7.24
N ASP A 161 -17.90 0.42 7.50
CA ASP A 161 -17.40 0.89 8.80
C ASP A 161 -16.83 2.33 8.71
N PRO A 162 -17.58 3.34 9.19
CA PRO A 162 -17.11 4.72 9.27
C PRO A 162 -15.88 4.91 10.18
N GLY A 163 -15.69 4.03 11.17
CA GLY A 163 -14.55 4.06 12.09
C GLY A 163 -13.27 3.49 11.49
N LEU A 164 -13.35 2.80 10.35
CA LEU A 164 -12.18 2.29 9.65
C LEU A 164 -11.53 3.41 8.84
N GLY A 165 -10.29 3.75 9.21
CA GLY A 165 -9.49 4.79 8.55
C GLY A 165 -8.64 4.29 7.38
N MET A 166 -8.18 3.04 7.42
CA MET A 166 -7.34 2.47 6.36
C MET A 166 -7.47 0.95 6.23
N ILE A 167 -7.11 0.44 5.06
CA ILE A 167 -6.88 -0.97 4.77
C ILE A 167 -5.49 -1.10 4.15
N GLN A 168 -4.65 -1.93 4.77
CA GLN A 168 -3.38 -2.34 4.19
C GLN A 168 -3.52 -3.77 3.65
N THR A 169 -3.12 -3.99 2.39
CA THR A 169 -3.05 -5.34 1.81
C THR A 169 -1.63 -5.87 1.84
N ARG A 170 -1.50 -7.20 1.80
CA ARG A 170 -0.21 -7.88 1.66
C ARG A 170 0.43 -7.52 0.31
N TRP A 171 1.73 -7.25 0.34
CA TRP A 171 2.51 -7.16 -0.89
C TRP A 171 2.84 -8.55 -1.42
N GLY A 172 2.57 -8.79 -2.69
CA GLY A 172 3.07 -9.95 -3.42
C GLY A 172 4.37 -9.62 -4.14
N HIS A 173 5.06 -10.65 -4.61
CA HIS A 173 6.31 -10.52 -5.35
C HIS A 173 6.13 -11.08 -6.76
N LEU A 174 6.61 -10.36 -7.78
CA LEU A 174 6.54 -10.82 -9.17
C LEU A 174 7.62 -11.87 -9.50
N ASN A 175 8.71 -11.88 -8.74
CA ASN A 175 9.91 -12.68 -9.01
C ASN A 175 10.41 -13.51 -7.79
N PRO A 176 9.54 -14.09 -6.95
CA PRO A 176 9.96 -14.68 -5.67
C PRO A 176 10.96 -15.83 -5.85
N PHE A 177 10.84 -16.60 -6.93
CA PHE A 177 11.67 -17.78 -7.20
C PHE A 177 12.73 -17.55 -8.28
N SER A 178 13.02 -16.30 -8.64
CA SER A 178 14.02 -16.01 -9.69
C SER A 178 15.44 -16.38 -9.27
N ASN A 179 15.80 -16.23 -7.99
CA ASN A 179 17.06 -16.70 -7.41
C ASN A 179 16.98 -16.79 -5.88
N LEU A 180 18.06 -17.23 -5.23
CA LEU A 180 18.10 -17.38 -3.77
C LEU A 180 17.99 -16.04 -3.02
N LEU A 181 18.47 -14.94 -3.61
CA LEU A 181 18.36 -13.61 -3.00
C LEU A 181 16.89 -13.15 -2.99
N THR A 182 16.19 -13.25 -4.12
CA THR A 182 14.77 -12.87 -4.21
C THR A 182 13.89 -13.75 -3.34
N LEU A 183 14.23 -15.05 -3.21
CA LEU A 183 13.56 -15.96 -2.30
C LEU A 183 13.79 -15.56 -0.84
N GLY A 184 15.03 -15.25 -0.45
CA GLY A 184 15.36 -14.77 0.88
C GLY A 184 14.62 -13.48 1.24
N GLN A 185 14.56 -12.52 0.30
CA GLN A 185 13.80 -11.28 0.46
C GLN A 185 12.29 -11.52 0.59
N THR A 186 11.74 -12.42 -0.22
CA THR A 186 10.32 -12.82 -0.14
C THR A 186 10.00 -13.39 1.23
N LEU A 187 10.80 -14.34 1.73
CA LEU A 187 10.59 -14.93 3.05
C LEU A 187 10.68 -13.90 4.18
N ALA A 188 11.64 -12.97 4.09
CA ALA A 188 11.79 -11.91 5.08
C ALA A 188 10.57 -10.95 5.09
N LEU A 189 10.09 -10.53 3.91
CA LEU A 189 8.94 -9.63 3.78
C LEU A 189 7.63 -10.33 4.13
N ASP A 190 7.45 -11.60 3.76
CA ASP A 190 6.27 -12.39 4.14
C ASP A 190 6.15 -12.56 5.66
N GLY A 191 7.26 -12.58 6.41
CA GLY A 191 7.20 -12.49 7.87
C GLY A 191 6.39 -11.28 8.34
N HIS A 192 6.62 -10.12 7.74
CA HIS A 192 5.87 -8.90 8.05
C HIS A 192 4.44 -8.93 7.49
N PHE A 193 4.27 -9.16 6.17
CA PHE A 193 2.95 -9.01 5.54
C PHE A 193 1.99 -10.18 5.79
N VAL A 194 2.49 -11.41 5.90
CA VAL A 194 1.65 -12.60 6.12
C VAL A 194 1.40 -12.81 7.60
N VAL A 195 2.45 -12.79 8.43
CA VAL A 195 2.34 -13.14 9.85
C VAL A 195 1.95 -11.91 10.67
N GLU A 196 2.79 -10.87 10.67
CA GLU A 196 2.62 -9.73 11.56
C GLU A 196 1.32 -8.96 11.31
N GLN A 197 1.08 -8.54 10.06
CA GLN A 197 -0.12 -7.76 9.72
C GLN A 197 -1.41 -8.54 9.94
N THR A 198 -1.45 -9.82 9.55
CA THR A 198 -2.62 -10.67 9.77
C THR A 198 -2.91 -10.82 11.26
N ALA A 199 -1.88 -11.10 12.07
CA ALA A 199 -2.04 -11.25 13.51
C ALA A 199 -2.54 -9.97 14.16
N ARG A 200 -1.89 -8.83 13.87
CA ARG A 200 -2.26 -7.53 14.43
C ARG A 200 -3.68 -7.11 14.02
N SER A 201 -4.00 -7.17 12.74
CA SER A 201 -5.33 -6.80 12.22
C SER A 201 -6.43 -7.63 12.88
N ARG A 202 -6.28 -8.96 12.90
CA ARG A 202 -7.32 -9.86 13.44
C ARG A 202 -7.41 -9.85 14.96
N ALA A 203 -6.36 -9.41 15.65
CA ALA A 203 -6.36 -9.20 17.09
C ALA A 203 -6.83 -7.79 17.52
N GLY A 204 -7.11 -6.90 16.57
CA GLY A 204 -7.48 -5.51 16.86
C GLY A 204 -6.32 -4.66 17.40
N TRP A 205 -5.08 -5.03 17.08
CA TRP A 205 -3.89 -4.28 17.49
C TRP A 205 -3.55 -3.20 16.48
N LEU A 206 -2.75 -2.22 16.93
CA LEU A 206 -2.25 -1.16 16.06
C LEU A 206 -1.46 -1.77 14.88
N MET A 207 -1.70 -1.20 13.70
CA MET A 207 -0.98 -1.52 12.47
C MET A 207 -0.46 -0.25 11.82
N SER A 208 0.68 -0.38 11.14
CA SER A 208 1.23 0.65 10.27
C SER A 208 0.66 0.54 8.86
N PHE A 209 0.64 1.67 8.17
CA PHE A 209 0.57 1.71 6.72
C PHE A 209 1.98 1.58 6.15
N ASN A 210 2.15 0.76 5.12
CA ASN A 210 3.48 0.45 4.59
C ASN A 210 3.88 1.33 3.40
N GLY A 211 3.07 2.34 3.08
CA GLY A 211 3.36 3.32 2.05
C GLY A 211 2.84 2.97 0.65
N SER A 212 2.31 1.76 0.43
CA SER A 212 1.75 1.29 -0.84
C SER A 212 0.82 0.09 -0.62
N GLY A 213 -0.02 -0.22 -1.61
CA GLY A 213 -0.87 -1.41 -1.60
C GLY A 213 -1.99 -1.33 -0.57
N GLY A 214 -2.51 -0.13 -0.32
CA GLY A 214 -3.62 0.06 0.60
C GLY A 214 -4.48 1.26 0.26
N VAL A 215 -5.61 1.35 0.97
CA VAL A 215 -6.66 2.36 0.76
C VAL A 215 -6.90 3.08 2.06
N TRP A 216 -6.91 4.41 2.01
CA TRP A 216 -7.21 5.30 3.11
C TRP A 216 -8.56 5.97 2.92
N ARG A 217 -9.22 6.29 4.02
CA ARG A 217 -10.23 7.35 4.05
C ARG A 217 -9.50 8.69 3.93
N ALA A 218 -9.83 9.48 2.91
CA ALA A 218 -9.17 10.76 2.64
C ALA A 218 -9.23 11.69 3.86
N GLN A 219 -10.35 11.69 4.59
CA GLN A 219 -10.54 12.52 5.78
C GLN A 219 -9.48 12.25 6.86
N CYS A 220 -9.09 10.99 7.08
CA CYS A 220 -8.05 10.65 8.06
C CYS A 220 -6.68 11.26 7.74
N ILE A 221 -6.40 11.50 6.45
CA ILE A 221 -5.17 12.18 6.02
C ILE A 221 -5.32 13.70 6.17
N ARG A 222 -6.50 14.24 5.88
CA ARG A 222 -6.78 15.69 5.97
C ARG A 222 -6.84 16.20 7.42
N ASP A 223 -7.22 15.34 8.36
CA ASP A 223 -7.32 15.67 9.80
C ASP A 223 -5.98 15.58 10.55
N ALA A 224 -4.93 15.04 9.91
CA ALA A 224 -3.61 14.81 10.50
C ALA A 224 -2.72 16.06 10.47
#